data_AF-A0A0R3RPY6-F1
#
_entry.id   AF-A0A0R3RPY6-F1
#
_cell.length_a   1.000
_cell.length_b   1.000
_cell.length_c   1.000
_cell.angle_alpha   90.00
_cell.angle_beta   90.00
_cell.angle_gamma   90.00
#
_symmetry.space_group_name_H-M   'P 1'
#
loop_
_entity.id
_entity.type
_entity.pdbx_description
1 polymer ?
#
loop_
_entity_poly.entity_id
_entity_poly.type
_entity_poly.pdbx_seq_one_letter_code
_entity_poly.pdbx_strand_id
1 'polypeptide(L)'
;MRKTKAPAGRVFNETLDIVRLHKLHTVCKEAACPNIGECWNKRHATVMILGSVCTRACAFCKVATGIPDKLDPHEPENLAKAIKKLNLKHVVITSVDRDDLPDGVQVMDDLRSAEVDFITIGQYLQPTSKHAKVDRYVTPEEFEHYKYVAYFKGFLMVASSPLTRSSYHAEEDFSKLKTCRFSM
;
A
#
# COMPACT_ATOMS: atom_id res chain seq x y z
N MET A 1 -4.58 9.45 -23.03
CA MET A 1 -5.15 9.53 -21.67
C MET A 1 -6.65 9.68 -21.76
N ARG A 2 -7.43 8.79 -21.13
CA ARG A 2 -8.89 8.84 -21.12
C ARG A 2 -9.33 10.02 -20.24
N LYS A 3 -10.11 10.98 -20.77
CA LYS A 3 -10.72 12.05 -19.97
C LYS A 3 -11.65 11.41 -18.94
N THR A 4 -11.23 11.38 -17.69
CA THR A 4 -12.00 10.84 -16.57
C THR A 4 -12.77 11.98 -15.92
N LYS A 5 -14.00 11.70 -15.47
CA LYS A 5 -14.84 12.67 -14.77
C LYS A 5 -14.13 13.12 -13.50
N ALA A 6 -14.26 14.40 -13.16
CA ALA A 6 -13.72 14.92 -11.90
C ALA A 6 -14.24 14.06 -10.73
N PRO A 7 -13.37 13.70 -9.77
CA PRO A 7 -13.80 12.92 -8.63
C PRO A 7 -14.86 13.70 -7.85
N ALA A 8 -16.04 13.11 -7.72
CA ALA A 8 -17.19 13.71 -7.08
C ALA A 8 -17.96 12.65 -6.27
N GLY A 9 -18.61 13.09 -5.19
CA GLY A 9 -19.44 12.24 -4.33
C GLY A 9 -19.20 12.48 -2.85
N ARG A 10 -20.21 12.16 -2.02
CA ARG A 10 -20.15 12.32 -0.56
C ARG A 10 -19.04 11.47 0.06
N VAL A 11 -18.98 10.19 -0.32
CA VAL A 11 -17.98 9.23 0.18
C VAL A 11 -16.56 9.61 -0.24
N PHE A 12 -16.39 10.15 -1.45
CA PHE A 12 -15.10 10.69 -1.89
C PHE A 12 -14.63 11.85 -0.99
N ASN A 13 -15.50 12.82 -0.69
CA ASN A 13 -15.14 13.97 0.16
C ASN A 13 -14.85 13.53 1.60
N GLU A 14 -15.66 12.63 2.16
CA GLU A 14 -15.39 12.02 3.46
C GLU A 14 -14.03 11.33 3.48
N THR A 15 -13.69 10.60 2.41
CA THR A 15 -12.39 9.93 2.28
C THR A 15 -11.24 10.93 2.22
N LEU A 16 -11.42 12.00 1.45
CA LEU A 16 -10.45 13.08 1.32
C LEU A 16 -10.19 13.78 2.66
N ASP A 17 -11.23 14.07 3.42
CA ASP A 17 -11.13 14.76 4.70
C ASP A 17 -10.41 13.90 5.74
N ILE A 18 -10.68 12.60 5.77
CA ILE A 18 -10.00 11.68 6.70
C ILE A 18 -8.53 11.50 6.31
N VAL A 19 -8.22 11.35 5.02
CA VAL A 19 -6.83 11.30 4.53
C VAL A 19 -6.07 12.56 4.94
N ARG A 20 -6.69 13.75 4.86
CA ARG A 20 -6.09 15.01 5.30
C ARG A 20 -5.94 15.09 6.82
N LEU A 21 -6.98 14.72 7.56
CA LEU A 21 -7.02 14.79 9.02
C LEU A 21 -5.91 13.94 9.65
N HIS A 22 -5.63 12.77 9.07
CA HIS A 22 -4.62 11.84 9.56
C HIS A 22 -3.28 11.95 8.82
N LYS A 23 -3.08 13.01 8.02
CA LYS A 23 -1.82 13.28 7.29
C LYS A 23 -1.34 12.09 6.44
N LEU A 24 -2.26 11.35 5.84
CA LEU A 24 -1.92 10.18 5.04
C LEU A 24 -1.47 10.56 3.62
N HIS A 25 -0.42 9.91 3.17
CA HIS A 25 -0.03 9.90 1.76
C HIS A 25 -0.73 8.75 1.05
N THR A 26 -1.09 8.92 -0.22
CA THR A 26 -1.78 7.87 -0.99
C THR A 26 -1.25 7.87 -2.41
N VAL A 27 -1.01 6.67 -2.98
CA VAL A 27 -0.63 6.55 -4.40
C VAL A 27 -1.68 7.23 -5.28
N CYS A 28 -2.95 7.15 -4.88
CA CYS A 28 -4.04 7.77 -5.61
C CYS A 28 -3.83 9.28 -5.81
N LYS A 29 -3.32 9.99 -4.79
CA LYS A 29 -3.01 11.42 -4.87
C LYS A 29 -1.63 11.69 -5.46
N GLU A 30 -0.59 11.04 -4.91
CA GLU A 30 0.81 11.33 -5.28
C GLU A 30 1.10 10.94 -6.74
N ALA A 31 0.47 9.89 -7.26
CA ALA A 31 0.62 9.47 -8.64
C ALA A 31 -0.41 10.09 -9.61
N ALA A 32 -1.29 10.99 -9.12
CA ALA A 32 -2.39 11.58 -9.89
C ALA A 32 -3.25 10.52 -10.60
N CYS A 33 -3.73 9.53 -9.84
CA CYS A 33 -4.46 8.39 -10.37
C CYS A 33 -5.81 8.81 -10.98
N PRO A 34 -6.10 8.44 -12.25
CA PRO A 34 -7.37 8.82 -12.90
C PRO A 34 -8.60 8.12 -12.28
N ASN A 35 -8.40 7.05 -11.49
CA ASN A 35 -9.47 6.24 -10.91
C ASN A 35 -9.76 6.58 -9.44
N ILE A 36 -9.13 7.61 -8.87
CA ILE A 36 -9.24 7.95 -7.45
C ILE A 36 -10.71 8.09 -6.99
N GLY A 37 -11.57 8.71 -7.80
CA GLY A 37 -12.99 8.88 -7.48
C GLY A 37 -13.76 7.56 -7.42
N GLU A 38 -13.47 6.62 -8.31
CA GLU A 38 -14.13 5.30 -8.30
C GLU A 38 -13.69 4.47 -7.11
N CYS A 39 -12.37 4.39 -6.86
CA CYS A 39 -11.81 3.60 -5.78
C CYS A 39 -12.29 4.11 -4.41
N TRP A 40 -12.21 5.42 -4.17
CA TRP A 40 -12.56 6.01 -2.88
C TRP A 40 -14.06 5.94 -2.59
N ASN A 41 -14.92 6.10 -3.61
CA ASN A 41 -16.36 5.90 -3.43
C ASN A 41 -16.71 4.45 -3.05
N LYS A 42 -15.89 3.47 -3.47
CA LYS A 42 -15.99 2.06 -3.04
C LYS A 42 -15.32 1.77 -1.68
N ARG A 43 -14.78 2.79 -1.00
CA ARG A 43 -13.97 2.65 0.23
C ARG A 43 -12.73 1.76 0.03
N HIS A 44 -12.10 1.88 -1.13
CA HIS A 44 -10.82 1.26 -1.45
C HIS A 44 -9.76 2.35 -1.58
N ALA A 45 -8.65 2.22 -0.85
CA ALA A 45 -7.56 3.17 -0.92
C ALA A 45 -6.20 2.46 -0.89
N THR A 46 -5.26 3.01 -1.65
CA THR A 46 -3.85 2.63 -1.56
C THR A 46 -3.10 3.73 -0.82
N VAL A 47 -2.69 3.43 0.41
CA VAL A 47 -1.94 4.35 1.27
C VAL A 47 -0.45 4.17 1.04
N MET A 48 0.28 5.30 1.03
CA MET A 48 1.73 5.34 1.05
C MET A 48 2.19 5.68 2.47
N ILE A 49 3.07 4.86 3.02
CA ILE A 49 3.78 5.12 4.29
C ILE A 49 5.21 5.62 4.02
N LEU A 50 5.88 6.09 5.07
CA LEU A 50 7.22 6.67 5.05
C LEU A 50 7.31 8.01 4.30
N GLY A 51 6.17 8.70 4.14
CA GLY A 51 6.07 9.99 3.47
C GLY A 51 5.69 9.94 1.98
N SER A 52 5.75 11.10 1.32
CA SER A 52 5.47 11.27 -0.13
C SER A 52 6.71 11.53 -0.98
N VAL A 53 7.90 11.59 -0.37
CA VAL A 53 9.16 11.86 -1.07
C VAL A 53 10.00 10.61 -1.08
N CYS A 54 10.30 10.12 -2.28
CA CYS A 54 11.12 8.94 -2.53
C CYS A 54 12.59 9.32 -2.65
N THR A 55 13.50 8.50 -2.11
CA THR A 55 14.95 8.65 -2.33
C THR A 55 15.35 8.28 -3.77
N ARG A 56 14.49 7.56 -4.49
CA ARG A 56 14.75 7.07 -5.86
C ARG A 56 13.89 7.77 -6.92
N ALA A 57 14.53 8.13 -8.03
CA ALA A 57 13.92 8.82 -9.18
C ALA A 57 13.47 7.85 -10.29
N CYS A 58 12.43 7.05 -10.03
CA CYS A 58 11.88 6.14 -11.03
C CYS A 58 11.25 6.90 -12.21
N ALA A 59 11.72 6.66 -13.44
CA ALA A 59 11.29 7.40 -14.65
C ALA A 59 9.77 7.34 -14.98
N PHE A 60 9.04 6.42 -14.36
CA PHE A 60 7.61 6.19 -14.53
C PHE A 60 6.79 6.62 -13.32
N CYS A 61 7.45 6.83 -12.17
CA CYS A 61 6.81 7.17 -10.92
C CYS A 61 6.61 8.68 -10.88
N LYS A 62 5.40 9.11 -10.51
CA LYS A 62 5.07 10.53 -10.36
C LYS A 62 5.24 11.04 -8.92
N VAL A 63 5.60 10.16 -8.01
CA VAL A 63 5.90 10.50 -6.62
C VAL A 63 7.11 11.43 -6.59
N ALA A 64 7.08 12.44 -5.72
CA ALA A 64 8.16 13.39 -5.59
C ALA A 64 9.48 12.67 -5.24
N THR A 65 10.60 13.15 -5.77
CA THR A 65 11.94 12.62 -5.45
C THR A 65 12.76 13.70 -4.76
N GLY A 66 13.49 13.33 -3.72
CA GLY A 66 14.35 14.24 -2.98
C GLY A 66 14.83 13.66 -1.66
N ILE A 67 15.22 14.54 -0.74
CA ILE A 67 15.53 14.19 0.64
C ILE A 67 14.20 14.06 1.40
N PRO A 68 13.85 12.87 1.91
CA PRO A 68 12.60 12.68 2.65
C PRO A 68 12.59 13.42 3.99
N ASP A 69 11.38 13.71 4.48
CA ASP A 69 11.19 14.18 5.85
C ASP A 69 11.56 13.09 6.88
N LYS A 70 11.72 13.52 8.14
CA LYS A 70 11.90 12.59 9.26
C LYS A 70 10.69 11.67 9.37
N LEU A 71 10.93 10.42 9.76
CA LEU A 71 9.85 9.48 10.08
C LEU A 71 8.91 10.10 11.11
N ASP A 72 7.60 10.01 10.85
CA ASP A 72 6.56 10.30 11.83
C ASP A 72 6.33 9.03 12.68
N PRO A 73 6.72 9.03 13.97
CA PRO A 73 6.52 7.86 14.84
C PRO A 73 5.04 7.51 15.04
N HIS A 74 4.13 8.46 14.79
CA HIS A 74 2.68 8.27 14.90
C HIS A 74 2.03 7.91 13.55
N GLU A 75 2.79 7.76 12.46
CA GLU A 75 2.25 7.37 11.14
C GLU A 75 1.41 6.07 11.22
N PRO A 76 1.84 4.99 11.91
CA PRO A 76 1.05 3.77 12.03
C PRO A 76 -0.27 4.00 12.77
N GLU A 77 -0.26 4.79 13.84
CA GLU A 77 -1.45 5.10 14.64
C GLU A 77 -2.43 5.98 13.84
N ASN A 78 -1.91 6.96 13.10
CA ASN A 78 -2.69 7.81 12.22
C ASN A 78 -3.35 7.00 11.10
N LEU A 79 -2.61 6.05 10.51
CA LEU A 79 -3.12 5.11 9.52
C LEU A 79 -4.23 4.23 10.08
N ALA A 80 -4.03 3.61 11.25
CA ALA A 80 -5.02 2.78 11.90
C ALA A 80 -6.33 3.55 12.20
N LYS A 81 -6.20 4.77 12.75
CA LYS A 81 -7.35 5.67 13.02
C LYS A 81 -8.10 6.01 11.73
N ALA A 82 -7.37 6.28 10.64
CA ALA A 82 -7.98 6.59 9.35
C ALA A 82 -8.70 5.37 8.75
N ILE A 83 -8.08 4.18 8.75
CA ILE A 83 -8.69 2.93 8.25
C ILE A 83 -9.99 2.66 9.00
N LYS A 84 -9.97 2.74 10.33
CA LYS A 84 -11.13 2.54 11.20
C LYS A 84 -12.23 3.56 10.93
N LYS A 85 -11.87 4.85 10.84
CA LYS A 85 -12.84 5.94 10.61
C LYS A 85 -13.45 5.90 9.20
N LEU A 86 -12.68 5.47 8.21
CA LEU A 86 -13.14 5.27 6.84
C LEU A 86 -13.98 4.01 6.67
N ASN A 87 -13.93 3.09 7.65
CA ASN A 87 -14.46 1.74 7.51
C ASN A 87 -14.01 1.15 6.15
N LEU A 88 -12.71 1.27 5.84
CA LEU A 88 -12.17 0.76 4.59
C LEU A 88 -12.40 -0.74 4.56
N LYS A 89 -13.04 -1.21 3.50
CA LYS A 89 -13.24 -2.64 3.29
C LYS A 89 -11.95 -3.29 2.81
N HIS A 90 -11.15 -2.54 2.05
CA HIS A 90 -9.91 -3.01 1.48
C HIS A 90 -8.91 -1.85 1.47
N VAL A 91 -7.74 -2.06 2.09
CA VAL A 91 -6.65 -1.10 2.13
C VAL A 91 -5.39 -1.79 1.61
N VAL A 92 -4.73 -1.13 0.66
CA VAL A 92 -3.42 -1.55 0.17
C VAL A 92 -2.41 -0.57 0.77
N ILE A 93 -1.37 -1.07 1.43
CA ILE A 93 -0.31 -0.23 1.97
C ILE A 93 0.94 -0.46 1.15
N THR A 94 1.56 0.63 0.73
CA THR A 94 2.82 0.66 -0.01
C THR A 94 3.68 1.78 0.58
N SER A 95 4.92 1.94 0.14
CA SER A 95 5.84 2.93 0.66
C SER A 95 6.60 3.63 -0.46
N VAL A 96 7.22 4.75 -0.13
CA VAL A 96 8.36 5.27 -0.89
C VAL A 96 9.64 4.50 -0.53
N ASP A 97 10.65 4.58 -1.40
CA ASP A 97 11.98 4.09 -1.03
C ASP A 97 12.61 5.07 -0.02
N ARG A 98 13.18 4.50 1.04
CA ARG A 98 13.87 5.18 2.14
C ARG A 98 15.26 4.57 2.35
N ASP A 99 16.12 4.75 1.35
CA ASP A 99 17.50 4.27 1.41
C ASP A 99 18.32 4.91 2.57
N ASP A 100 17.77 5.96 3.21
CA ASP A 100 18.33 6.60 4.41
C ASP A 100 18.06 5.84 5.72
N LEU A 101 17.24 4.77 5.69
CA LEU A 101 16.88 3.95 6.84
C LEU A 101 17.51 2.55 6.77
N PRO A 102 17.78 1.89 7.92
CA PRO A 102 18.20 0.49 7.93
C PRO A 102 17.08 -0.45 7.44
N ASP A 103 17.39 -1.40 6.56
CA ASP A 103 16.41 -2.21 5.82
C ASP A 103 15.43 -3.08 6.66
N GLY A 104 14.13 -2.97 6.34
CA GLY A 104 13.31 -4.08 5.83
C GLY A 104 12.32 -4.79 6.77
N VAL A 105 12.67 -5.09 8.02
CA VAL A 105 11.81 -5.94 8.89
C VAL A 105 10.72 -5.15 9.62
N GLN A 106 10.96 -3.84 9.84
CA GLN A 106 10.07 -2.98 10.61
C GLN A 106 8.68 -2.82 9.99
N VAL A 107 8.58 -2.85 8.65
CA VAL A 107 7.32 -2.59 7.94
C VAL A 107 6.23 -3.61 8.30
N MET A 108 6.55 -4.89 8.44
CA MET A 108 5.54 -5.90 8.79
C MET A 108 5.00 -5.72 10.20
N ASP A 109 5.87 -5.30 11.14
CA ASP A 109 5.48 -5.02 12.53
C ASP A 109 4.63 -3.76 12.64
N ASP A 110 4.98 -2.72 11.88
CA ASP A 110 4.20 -1.49 11.79
C ASP A 110 2.79 -1.75 11.22
N LEU A 111 2.71 -2.55 10.16
CA LEU A 111 1.46 -2.95 9.53
C LEU A 111 0.57 -3.76 10.49
N ARG A 112 1.15 -4.67 11.28
CA ARG A 112 0.38 -5.42 12.28
C ARG A 112 -0.06 -4.57 13.46
N SER A 113 0.76 -3.63 13.89
CA SER A 113 0.39 -2.62 14.89
C SER A 113 -0.77 -1.75 14.40
N ALA A 114 -0.88 -1.54 13.09
CA ALA A 114 -2.00 -0.84 12.46
C ALA A 114 -3.23 -1.73 12.17
N GLU A 115 -3.27 -2.96 12.71
CA GLU A 115 -4.36 -3.93 12.53
C GLU A 115 -4.62 -4.31 11.05
N VAL A 116 -3.57 -4.35 10.23
CA VAL A 116 -3.69 -4.72 8.81
C VAL A 116 -3.77 -6.23 8.68
N ASP A 117 -4.90 -6.73 8.19
CA ASP A 117 -5.17 -8.17 8.13
C ASP A 117 -4.61 -8.87 6.88
N PHE A 118 -4.37 -8.14 5.79
CA PHE A 118 -3.92 -8.70 4.51
C PHE A 118 -2.73 -7.93 3.96
N ILE A 119 -1.65 -8.64 3.63
CA ILE A 119 -0.46 -8.09 2.97
C ILE A 119 -0.18 -8.83 1.65
N THR A 120 0.28 -8.08 0.65
CA THR A 120 0.72 -8.62 -0.63
C THR A 120 2.19 -8.28 -0.86
N ILE A 121 2.98 -9.28 -1.25
CA ILE A 121 4.43 -9.20 -1.45
C ILE A 121 4.73 -9.70 -2.86
N GLY A 122 5.33 -8.85 -3.69
CA GLY A 122 5.55 -9.13 -5.11
C GLY A 122 6.93 -8.71 -5.60
N GLN A 123 7.43 -9.37 -6.64
CA GLN A 123 8.69 -8.97 -7.29
C GLN A 123 8.44 -7.70 -8.11
N TYR A 124 9.32 -6.72 -7.93
CA TYR A 124 9.45 -5.62 -8.87
C TYR A 124 9.92 -6.15 -10.21
N LEU A 125 9.08 -6.03 -11.24
CA LEU A 125 9.43 -6.34 -12.62
C LEU A 125 9.59 -5.04 -13.40
N GLN A 126 10.76 -4.87 -14.00
CA GLN A 126 11.06 -3.73 -14.84
C GLN A 126 10.13 -3.70 -16.07
N PRO A 127 9.23 -2.72 -16.22
CA PRO A 127 8.27 -2.70 -17.32
C PRO A 127 8.91 -2.37 -18.68
N THR A 128 9.90 -1.48 -18.69
CA THR A 128 10.69 -1.14 -19.89
C THR A 128 12.13 -0.84 -19.51
N SER A 129 13.04 -0.89 -20.49
CA SER A 129 14.48 -0.60 -20.30
C SER A 129 14.80 0.79 -19.73
N LYS A 130 13.82 1.71 -19.73
CA LYS A 130 13.95 3.06 -19.15
C LYS A 130 13.62 3.11 -17.64
N HIS A 131 13.11 2.02 -17.06
CA HIS A 131 12.73 1.95 -15.64
C HIS A 131 13.91 1.50 -14.77
N ALA A 132 13.77 1.63 -13.44
CA ALA A 132 14.77 1.12 -12.50
C ALA A 132 15.12 -0.33 -12.85
N LYS A 133 16.42 -0.63 -12.86
CA LYS A 133 16.85 -2.00 -13.11
C LYS A 133 16.42 -2.85 -11.93
N VAL A 134 16.03 -4.08 -12.21
CA VAL A 134 15.88 -5.08 -11.16
C VAL A 134 17.26 -5.26 -10.54
N ASP A 135 17.38 -4.91 -9.27
CA ASP A 135 18.62 -5.07 -8.50
C ASP A 135 18.90 -6.56 -8.27
N ARG A 136 17.90 -7.27 -7.73
CA ARG A 136 17.89 -8.73 -7.65
C ARG A 136 16.50 -9.31 -7.89
N TYR A 137 16.49 -10.54 -8.37
CA TYR A 137 15.30 -11.38 -8.38
C TYR A 137 15.28 -12.17 -7.07
N VAL A 138 14.22 -11.97 -6.31
CA VAL A 138 13.95 -12.70 -5.07
C VAL A 138 13.53 -14.13 -5.43
N THR A 139 14.10 -15.13 -4.75
CA THR A 139 13.78 -16.53 -5.04
C THR A 139 12.41 -16.93 -4.48
N PRO A 140 11.78 -17.99 -5.04
CA PRO A 140 10.53 -18.51 -4.47
C PRO A 140 10.64 -18.87 -2.98
N GLU A 141 11.78 -19.41 -2.54
CA GLU A 141 12.03 -19.75 -1.13
C GLU A 141 12.05 -18.50 -0.24
N GLU A 142 12.63 -17.40 -0.71
CA GLU A 142 12.60 -16.12 0.00
C GLU A 142 11.16 -15.56 0.09
N PHE A 143 10.35 -15.69 -0.97
CA PHE A 143 8.93 -15.31 -0.92
C PHE A 143 8.12 -16.14 0.08
N GLU A 144 8.38 -17.46 0.16
CA GLU A 144 7.77 -18.32 1.19
C GLU A 144 8.25 -17.94 2.60
N HIS A 145 9.52 -17.56 2.75
CA HIS A 145 10.02 -17.04 4.01
C HIS A 145 9.29 -15.75 4.43
N TYR A 146 9.13 -14.78 3.53
CA TYR A 146 8.37 -13.55 3.82
C TYR A 146 6.92 -13.83 4.19
N LYS A 147 6.30 -14.80 3.51
CA LYS A 147 4.95 -15.26 3.81
C LYS A 147 4.83 -15.86 5.19
N TYR A 148 5.77 -16.73 5.56
CA TYR A 148 5.85 -17.34 6.89
C TYR A 148 5.99 -16.27 7.98
N VAL A 149 6.92 -15.33 7.79
CA VAL A 149 7.15 -14.23 8.73
C VAL A 149 5.90 -13.35 8.89
N ALA A 150 5.20 -13.03 7.80
CA ALA A 150 3.94 -12.30 7.86
C ALA A 150 2.86 -13.08 8.62
N TYR A 151 2.65 -14.37 8.34
CA TYR A 151 1.70 -15.17 9.12
C TYR A 151 2.07 -15.24 10.60
N PHE A 152 3.35 -15.42 10.92
CA PHE A 152 3.85 -15.45 12.29
C PHE A 152 3.57 -14.12 13.03
N LYS A 153 3.66 -12.98 12.34
CA LYS A 153 3.33 -11.65 12.89
C LYS A 153 1.82 -11.42 13.05
N GLY A 154 0.97 -12.32 12.54
CA GLY A 154 -0.48 -12.31 12.77
C GLY A 154 -1.31 -11.69 11.63
N PHE A 155 -0.77 -11.63 10.41
CA PHE A 155 -1.61 -11.30 9.24
C PHE A 155 -2.59 -12.46 8.99
N LEU A 156 -3.88 -12.15 8.79
CA LEU A 156 -4.92 -13.13 8.50
C LEU A 156 -4.81 -13.70 7.09
N MET A 157 -4.26 -12.92 6.17
CA MET A 157 -4.01 -13.33 4.79
C MET A 157 -2.68 -12.78 4.30
N VAL A 158 -1.98 -13.57 3.49
CA VAL A 158 -0.73 -13.16 2.86
C VAL A 158 -0.68 -13.70 1.43
N ALA A 159 -0.48 -12.83 0.44
CA ALA A 159 -0.17 -13.25 -0.92
C ALA A 159 1.29 -12.88 -1.21
N SER A 160 2.16 -13.86 -1.37
CA SER A 160 3.60 -13.65 -1.54
C SER A 160 4.10 -14.49 -2.71
N SER A 161 4.50 -13.85 -3.81
CA SER A 161 5.04 -14.53 -4.99
C SER A 161 5.66 -13.51 -5.94
N PRO A 162 6.56 -13.91 -6.85
CA PRO A 162 7.12 -12.99 -7.84
C PRO A 162 6.05 -12.26 -8.69
N LEU A 163 4.92 -12.93 -8.94
CA LEU A 163 3.85 -12.43 -9.81
C LEU A 163 2.69 -11.79 -9.03
N THR A 164 2.77 -11.70 -7.70
CA THR A 164 1.74 -11.03 -6.90
C THR A 164 1.60 -9.57 -7.35
N ARG A 165 0.38 -9.12 -7.60
CA ARG A 165 0.03 -7.74 -7.95
C ARG A 165 -1.16 -7.30 -7.14
N SER A 166 -1.17 -6.03 -6.73
CA SER A 166 -2.25 -5.43 -5.91
C SER A 166 -3.65 -5.49 -6.53
N SER A 167 -3.76 -5.86 -7.82
CA SER A 167 -5.01 -5.97 -8.57
C SER A 167 -5.35 -7.39 -9.06
N TYR A 168 -4.46 -8.36 -8.92
CA TYR A 168 -4.67 -9.72 -9.44
C TYR A 168 -5.30 -10.56 -8.31
N HIS A 169 -6.51 -11.09 -8.51
CA HIS A 169 -7.31 -11.86 -7.54
C HIS A 169 -7.84 -11.10 -6.30
N ALA A 170 -7.78 -9.77 -6.27
CA ALA A 170 -8.20 -8.97 -5.11
C ALA A 170 -9.64 -9.27 -4.62
N GLU A 171 -10.58 -9.63 -5.50
CA GLU A 171 -11.95 -10.01 -5.12
C GLU A 171 -12.07 -11.43 -4.54
N GLU A 172 -11.28 -12.38 -5.02
CA GLU A 172 -11.19 -13.74 -4.46
C GLU A 172 -10.46 -13.72 -3.10
N ASP A 173 -9.35 -13.00 -3.02
CA ASP A 173 -8.59 -12.81 -1.79
C ASP A 173 -9.44 -12.11 -0.73
N PHE A 174 -10.23 -11.12 -1.13
CA PHE A 174 -11.18 -10.46 -0.23
C PHE A 174 -12.31 -11.40 0.25
N SER A 175 -12.79 -12.29 -0.62
CA SER A 175 -13.81 -13.27 -0.25
C SER A 175 -13.27 -14.28 0.76
N LYS A 176 -12.04 -14.75 0.56
CA LYS A 176 -11.32 -15.63 1.49
C LYS A 176 -11.01 -14.93 2.83
N LEU A 177 -10.59 -13.66 2.81
CA LEU A 177 -10.34 -12.87 4.02
C LEU A 177 -11.59 -12.74 4.89
N LYS A 178 -12.75 -12.48 4.26
CA LYS A 178 -14.03 -12.45 4.97
C LYS A 178 -14.30 -13.79 5.67
N THR A 179 -14.13 -14.90 4.96
CA THR A 179 -14.30 -16.23 5.55
C THR A 179 -13.40 -16.42 6.77
N CYS A 180 -12.12 -16.05 6.68
CA CYS A 180 -11.18 -16.12 7.81
C CYS A 180 -11.60 -15.23 9.00
N ARG A 181 -12.12 -14.02 8.76
CA ARG A 181 -12.62 -13.13 9.83
C ARG A 181 -13.90 -13.64 10.51
N PHE A 182 -14.71 -14.46 9.84
CA PHE A 182 -15.93 -15.04 10.41
C PHE A 182 -15.74 -16.41 11.08
N SER A 183 -14.55 -17.00 10.96
CA SER A 183 -14.21 -18.32 11.53
C SER A 183 -13.27 -18.25 12.74
N MET A 184 -12.97 -17.03 13.21
CA MET A 184 -12.37 -16.73 14.52
C MET A 184 -13.44 -16.23 15.49
#